data_AF-A0A7Y6YNF5-F1
#
_entry.id   AF-A0A7Y6YNF5-F1
#
_cell.length_a   1.000
_cell.length_b   1.000
_cell.length_c   1.000
_cell.angle_alpha   90.00
_cell.angle_beta   90.00
_cell.angle_gamma   90.00
#
_symmetry.space_group_name_H-M   'P 1'
#
loop_
_entity.id
_entity.type
_entity.pdbx_description
1 polymer ?
#
loop_
_entity_poly.entity_id
_entity_poly.type
_entity_poly.pdbx_seq_one_letter_code
_entity_poly.pdbx_strand_id
1 'polypeptide(L)'
;MNFVRAVKRLRLLPIAGAGLLFLANCGDVQNGSVSRAEAEAARLEYAVQEVQYLQSKGRRVWCVPFARNASGIEIFGNAKTWWAQATGQYSRSKEPEPGAVMAFSATRSNPLGHVAVVSKVEDARRIRVNHANWHRNKISLGMAVIDVSEKNDWSAVRLESYPGAFGRVYPVKGFITAEPGNS
;
A
#
# COMPACT_ATOMS: atom_id res chain seq x y z
N MET A 1 -50.80 61.38 19.12
CA MET A 1 -50.11 61.58 20.42
C MET A 1 -48.61 61.52 20.17
N ASN A 2 -47.92 62.62 20.49
CA ASN A 2 -46.48 62.81 20.35
C ASN A 2 -45.71 61.92 21.33
N PHE A 3 -44.56 61.35 20.90
CA PHE A 3 -43.42 61.18 21.80
C PHE A 3 -42.11 61.30 21.00
N VAL A 4 -41.30 62.27 21.42
CA VAL A 4 -39.93 62.56 20.98
C VAL A 4 -38.96 61.75 21.85
N ARG A 5 -37.74 61.49 21.31
CA ARG A 5 -36.43 61.20 21.97
C ARG A 5 -35.89 59.81 21.60
N ALA A 6 -34.60 59.59 21.39
CA ALA A 6 -33.43 60.44 21.26
C ALA A 6 -32.35 59.60 20.56
N VAL A 7 -31.61 60.20 19.63
CA VAL A 7 -30.48 59.55 18.95
C VAL A 7 -29.32 59.44 19.94
N LYS A 8 -28.91 58.22 20.30
CA LYS A 8 -27.63 57.97 20.97
C LYS A 8 -26.61 57.50 19.94
N ARG A 9 -25.62 58.36 19.67
CA ARG A 9 -24.38 57.99 18.95
C ARG A 9 -23.60 57.01 19.83
N LEU A 10 -23.36 55.79 19.36
CA LEU A 10 -22.41 54.89 19.99
C LEU A 10 -21.10 54.91 19.19
N ARG A 11 -20.02 55.21 19.93
CA ARG A 11 -18.66 55.43 19.43
C ARG A 11 -18.02 54.10 19.05
N LEU A 12 -17.39 54.06 17.88
CA LEU A 12 -16.48 53.00 17.46
C LEU A 12 -15.24 53.01 18.37
N LEU A 13 -14.93 51.85 18.96
CA LEU A 13 -13.65 51.55 19.60
C LEU A 13 -12.84 50.65 18.65
N PRO A 14 -11.54 50.92 18.43
CA PRO A 14 -10.71 50.08 17.58
C PRO A 14 -10.33 48.83 18.36
N ILE A 15 -10.86 47.68 17.97
CA ILE A 15 -10.31 46.40 18.42
C ILE A 15 -9.02 46.20 17.62
N ALA A 16 -7.90 46.54 18.25
CA ALA A 16 -6.58 46.03 17.89
C ALA A 16 -6.62 44.50 18.05
N GLY A 17 -7.06 43.83 16.98
CA GLY A 17 -7.07 42.38 16.86
C GLY A 17 -5.67 41.89 16.52
N ALA A 18 -5.08 41.22 17.49
CA ALA A 18 -3.84 40.45 17.46
C ALA A 18 -3.49 39.87 16.09
N GLY A 19 -2.21 40.00 15.73
CA GLY A 19 -1.66 39.56 14.45
C GLY A 19 -1.98 38.12 14.12
N LEU A 20 -2.46 37.90 12.90
CA LEU A 20 -2.26 36.63 12.20
C LEU A 20 -0.75 36.49 11.97
N LEU A 21 -0.07 35.84 12.91
CA LEU A 21 1.14 35.10 12.59
C LEU A 21 0.69 33.94 11.70
N PHE A 22 0.68 34.18 10.39
CA PHE A 22 0.86 33.09 9.44
C PHE A 22 2.23 32.50 9.76
N LEU A 23 2.26 31.43 10.57
CA LEU A 23 3.39 30.53 10.56
C LEU A 23 3.44 29.98 9.15
N ALA A 24 4.36 30.55 8.36
CA ALA A 24 4.91 29.90 7.20
C ALA A 24 5.39 28.54 7.68
N ASN A 25 4.57 27.51 7.46
CA ASN A 25 5.08 26.17 7.44
C ASN A 25 6.04 26.17 6.25
N CYS A 26 7.33 26.32 6.51
CA CYS A 26 8.36 25.99 5.55
C CYS A 26 8.15 24.51 5.23
N GLY A 27 7.32 24.24 4.22
CA GLY A 27 7.32 22.98 3.52
C GLY A 27 8.76 22.76 3.10
N ASP A 28 9.33 21.69 3.64
CA ASP A 28 10.65 21.22 3.27
C ASP A 28 10.73 21.22 1.74
N VAL A 29 11.74 21.89 1.20
CA VAL A 29 12.00 21.93 -0.24
C VAL A 29 12.52 20.56 -0.62
N GLN A 30 11.62 19.60 -0.81
CA GLN A 30 11.92 18.32 -1.44
C GLN A 30 12.03 18.60 -2.94
N ASN A 31 13.27 18.82 -3.39
CA ASN A 31 13.65 18.89 -4.79
C ASN A 31 12.99 17.76 -5.62
N GLY A 32 12.05 18.12 -6.50
CA GLY A 32 11.91 17.55 -7.84
C GLY A 32 11.50 16.08 -8.02
N SER A 33 11.06 15.34 -7.00
CA SER A 33 10.51 13.99 -7.19
C SER A 33 9.21 13.81 -6.40
N VAL A 34 8.21 13.23 -7.04
CA VAL A 34 6.98 12.76 -6.38
C VAL A 34 7.40 11.91 -5.18
N SER A 35 6.83 12.15 -4.00
CA SER A 35 7.20 11.37 -2.82
C SER A 35 6.95 9.89 -3.08
N ARG A 36 7.78 9.00 -2.52
CA ARG A 36 7.63 7.55 -2.72
C ARG A 36 6.21 7.07 -2.38
N ALA A 37 5.61 7.62 -1.33
CA ALA A 37 4.24 7.30 -0.91
C ALA A 37 3.19 7.74 -1.94
N GLU A 38 3.31 8.92 -2.54
CA GLU A 38 2.41 9.36 -3.62
C GLU A 38 2.55 8.47 -4.86
N ALA A 39 3.78 8.09 -5.22
CA ALA A 39 4.02 7.19 -6.35
C ALA A 39 3.43 5.79 -6.09
N GLU A 40 3.55 5.26 -4.87
CA GLU A 40 2.92 4.00 -4.45
C GLU A 40 1.39 4.09 -4.48
N ALA A 41 0.80 5.20 -4.01
CA ALA A 41 -0.64 5.43 -4.05
C ALA A 41 -1.17 5.50 -5.49
N ALA A 42 -0.50 6.25 -6.37
CA ALA A 42 -0.86 6.36 -7.78
C ALA A 42 -0.80 5.00 -8.51
N ARG A 43 0.23 4.19 -8.23
CA ARG A 43 0.34 2.83 -8.77
C ARG A 43 -0.77 1.90 -8.27
N LEU A 44 -1.11 1.98 -6.99
CA LEU A 44 -2.22 1.21 -6.43
C LEU A 44 -3.56 1.61 -7.06
N GLU A 45 -3.80 2.91 -7.22
CA GLU A 45 -5.00 3.43 -7.89
C GLU A 45 -5.10 2.90 -9.32
N TYR A 46 -4.04 3.00 -10.10
CA TYR A 46 -3.96 2.44 -11.45
C TYR A 46 -4.24 0.93 -11.46
N ALA A 47 -3.64 0.17 -10.55
CA ALA A 47 -3.86 -1.27 -10.45
C ALA A 47 -5.33 -1.63 -10.14
N VAL A 48 -6.01 -0.84 -9.31
CA VAL A 48 -7.43 -1.00 -8.98
C VAL A 48 -8.31 -0.65 -10.18
N GLN A 49 -8.03 0.45 -10.88
CA GLN A 49 -8.76 0.85 -12.09
C GLN A 49 -8.63 -0.22 -13.19
N GLU A 50 -7.44 -0.78 -13.41
CA GLU A 50 -7.24 -1.85 -14.39
C GLU A 50 -8.02 -3.12 -14.01
N VAL A 51 -8.05 -3.48 -12.72
CA VAL A 51 -8.88 -4.58 -12.23
C VAL A 51 -10.36 -4.35 -12.54
N GLN A 52 -10.88 -3.16 -12.28
CA GLN A 52 -12.27 -2.79 -12.58
C GLN A 52 -12.55 -2.85 -14.08
N TYR A 53 -11.64 -2.33 -14.90
CA TYR A 53 -11.74 -2.38 -16.36
C TYR A 53 -11.80 -3.83 -16.86
N LEU A 54 -10.87 -4.69 -16.43
CA LEU A 54 -10.85 -6.10 -16.82
C LEU A 54 -12.15 -6.81 -16.42
N GLN A 55 -12.63 -6.59 -15.20
CA GLN A 55 -13.89 -7.17 -14.73
C GLN A 55 -15.10 -6.68 -15.53
N SER A 56 -15.14 -5.39 -15.91
CA SER A 56 -16.20 -4.84 -16.78
C SER A 56 -16.26 -5.49 -18.16
N LYS A 57 -15.14 -6.05 -18.62
CA LYS A 57 -15.02 -6.81 -19.88
C LYS A 57 -15.19 -8.32 -19.68
N GLY A 58 -15.60 -8.77 -18.50
CA GLY A 58 -15.72 -10.20 -18.18
C GLY A 58 -14.37 -10.93 -18.11
N ARG A 59 -13.25 -10.20 -18.05
CA ARG A 59 -11.90 -10.78 -17.99
C ARG A 59 -11.53 -11.08 -16.54
N ARG A 60 -10.65 -12.07 -16.38
CA ARG A 60 -10.16 -12.49 -15.06
C ARG A 60 -8.99 -11.64 -14.60
N VAL A 61 -8.97 -11.36 -13.31
CA VAL A 61 -7.82 -10.72 -12.63
C VAL A 61 -6.96 -11.76 -11.92
N TRP A 62 -5.68 -11.48 -11.80
CA TRP A 62 -4.66 -12.39 -11.27
C TRP A 62 -3.66 -11.63 -10.40
N CYS A 63 -3.01 -12.32 -9.46
CA CYS A 63 -2.06 -11.70 -8.54
C CYS A 63 -0.87 -11.06 -9.24
N VAL A 64 -0.31 -11.71 -10.26
CA VAL A 64 0.89 -11.28 -10.99
C VAL A 64 0.66 -9.93 -11.71
N PRO A 65 -0.30 -9.77 -12.63
CA PRO A 65 -0.57 -8.46 -13.26
C PRO A 65 -0.92 -7.37 -12.24
N PHE A 66 -1.70 -7.70 -11.21
CA PHE A 66 -2.03 -6.74 -10.15
C PHE A 66 -0.78 -6.25 -9.41
N ALA A 67 0.09 -7.18 -8.97
CA ALA A 67 1.28 -6.85 -8.22
C ALA A 67 2.25 -5.98 -9.05
N ARG A 68 2.42 -6.27 -10.34
CA ARG A 68 3.23 -5.44 -11.24
C ARG A 68 2.74 -4.00 -11.30
N ASN A 69 1.45 -3.82 -11.59
CA ASN A 69 0.84 -2.49 -11.67
C ASN A 69 0.97 -1.74 -10.34
N ALA A 70 0.78 -2.42 -9.21
CA ALA A 70 0.81 -1.81 -7.89
C ALA A 70 2.23 -1.56 -7.34
N SER A 71 3.25 -2.34 -7.75
CA SER A 71 4.61 -2.23 -7.21
C SER A 71 5.61 -1.57 -8.16
N GLY A 72 5.32 -1.53 -9.47
CA GLY A 72 6.28 -1.09 -10.51
C GLY A 72 7.33 -2.14 -10.86
N ILE A 73 7.15 -3.40 -10.45
CA ILE A 73 8.04 -4.51 -10.82
C ILE A 73 7.57 -5.10 -12.15
N GLU A 74 8.49 -5.31 -13.08
CA GLU A 74 8.22 -5.80 -14.44
C GLU A 74 8.63 -7.28 -14.60
N ILE A 75 8.25 -8.12 -13.62
CA ILE A 75 8.48 -9.57 -13.63
C ILE A 75 7.23 -10.29 -14.12
N PHE A 76 7.41 -11.27 -15.02
CA PHE A 76 6.31 -11.96 -15.71
C PHE A 76 6.29 -13.46 -15.39
N GLY A 77 5.17 -14.11 -15.73
CA GLY A 77 4.99 -15.55 -15.53
C GLY A 77 4.47 -15.90 -14.13
N ASN A 78 4.63 -17.17 -13.74
CA ASN A 78 4.07 -17.72 -12.50
C ASN A 78 4.67 -17.06 -11.26
N ALA A 79 3.85 -16.77 -10.25
CA ALA A 79 4.30 -16.13 -9.01
C ALA A 79 5.48 -16.85 -8.33
N LYS A 80 5.54 -18.19 -8.37
CA LYS A 80 6.63 -18.98 -7.78
C LYS A 80 8.01 -18.69 -8.36
N THR A 81 8.11 -18.16 -9.58
CA THR A 81 9.39 -17.88 -10.24
C THR A 81 9.92 -16.48 -9.92
N TRP A 82 9.07 -15.59 -9.40
CA TRP A 82 9.40 -14.18 -9.20
C TRP A 82 10.62 -13.97 -8.30
N TRP A 83 10.73 -14.72 -7.21
CA TRP A 83 11.87 -14.60 -6.29
C TRP A 83 13.22 -14.89 -6.97
N ALA A 84 13.25 -15.86 -7.88
CA ALA A 84 14.46 -16.20 -8.63
C ALA A 84 14.73 -15.16 -9.71
N GLN A 85 13.70 -14.76 -10.47
CA GLN A 85 13.81 -13.77 -11.54
C GLN A 85 14.26 -12.39 -11.04
N ALA A 86 13.89 -12.01 -9.81
CA ALA A 86 14.30 -10.76 -9.21
C ALA A 86 15.82 -10.66 -8.98
N THR A 87 16.53 -11.79 -8.89
CA THR A 87 17.98 -11.80 -8.65
C THR A 87 18.72 -10.98 -9.70
N GLY A 88 19.51 -10.01 -9.28
CA GLY A 88 20.32 -9.15 -10.15
C GLY A 88 19.54 -8.06 -10.91
N GLN A 89 18.21 -8.03 -10.80
CA GLN A 89 17.35 -7.03 -11.46
C GLN A 89 16.64 -6.13 -10.46
N TYR A 90 16.21 -6.71 -9.34
CA TYR A 90 15.44 -6.06 -8.28
C TYR A 90 16.05 -6.40 -6.92
N SER A 91 16.00 -5.46 -5.97
CA SER A 91 16.45 -5.78 -4.62
C SER A 91 15.55 -6.83 -3.97
N ARG A 92 16.16 -7.72 -3.19
CA ARG A 92 15.47 -8.76 -2.42
C ARG A 92 15.85 -8.65 -0.97
N SER A 93 14.86 -8.71 -0.09
CA SER A 93 15.06 -8.64 1.36
C SER A 93 14.26 -9.72 2.09
N LYS A 94 14.56 -9.90 3.38
CA LYS A 94 13.74 -10.68 4.33
C LYS A 94 12.81 -9.81 5.16
N GLU A 95 12.97 -8.50 5.09
CA GLU A 95 12.18 -7.53 5.84
C GLU A 95 11.14 -6.86 4.92
N PRO A 96 9.89 -6.69 5.39
CA PRO A 96 8.86 -6.02 4.62
C PRO A 96 9.09 -4.51 4.57
N GLU A 97 8.73 -3.92 3.44
CA GLU A 97 8.66 -2.47 3.25
C GLU A 97 7.40 -2.12 2.46
N PRO A 98 6.78 -0.94 2.67
CA PRO A 98 5.72 -0.45 1.79
C PRO A 98 6.14 -0.48 0.31
N GLY A 99 5.21 -0.93 -0.54
CA GLY A 99 5.43 -1.10 -1.97
C GLY A 99 6.14 -2.40 -2.37
N ALA A 100 6.79 -3.11 -1.43
CA ALA A 100 7.49 -4.36 -1.73
C ALA A 100 6.51 -5.50 -2.06
N VAL A 101 6.90 -6.40 -2.96
CA VAL A 101 6.14 -7.62 -3.28
C VAL A 101 6.59 -8.76 -2.38
N MET A 102 5.69 -9.22 -1.50
CA MET A 102 5.83 -10.48 -0.77
C MET A 102 5.68 -11.66 -1.74
N ALA A 103 6.72 -12.49 -1.86
CA ALA A 103 6.75 -13.66 -2.73
C ALA A 103 6.47 -14.96 -1.95
N PHE A 104 5.27 -15.52 -2.11
CA PHE A 104 4.91 -16.80 -1.50
C PHE A 104 5.56 -17.97 -2.26
N SER A 105 6.07 -18.95 -1.51
CA SER A 105 6.58 -20.18 -2.10
C SER A 105 5.44 -21.05 -2.67
N ALA A 106 5.73 -21.82 -3.70
CA ALA A 106 4.80 -22.85 -4.18
C ALA A 106 4.57 -23.92 -3.10
N THR A 107 3.34 -24.39 -2.99
CA THR A 107 2.93 -25.49 -2.10
C THR A 107 2.04 -26.46 -2.87
N ARG A 108 1.76 -27.65 -2.32
CA ARG A 108 0.87 -28.64 -2.99
C ARG A 108 -0.52 -28.06 -3.33
N SER A 109 -1.08 -27.23 -2.46
CA SER A 109 -2.38 -26.58 -2.66
C SER A 109 -2.28 -25.18 -3.29
N ASN A 110 -1.06 -24.68 -3.54
CA ASN A 110 -0.82 -23.49 -4.36
C ASN A 110 0.45 -23.68 -5.21
N PRO A 111 0.38 -24.48 -6.29
CA PRO A 111 1.56 -24.91 -7.04
C PRO A 111 2.16 -23.82 -7.94
N LEU A 112 1.43 -22.72 -8.16
CA LEU A 112 1.89 -21.56 -8.94
C LEU A 112 2.53 -20.48 -8.06
N GLY A 113 2.48 -20.63 -6.73
CA GLY A 113 2.88 -19.58 -5.80
C GLY A 113 1.84 -18.45 -5.72
N HIS A 114 2.17 -17.39 -5.00
CA HIS A 114 1.34 -16.18 -4.93
C HIS A 114 2.22 -14.97 -4.70
N VAL A 115 1.73 -13.78 -5.06
CA VAL A 115 2.39 -12.51 -4.76
C VAL A 115 1.38 -11.53 -4.19
N ALA A 116 1.82 -10.71 -3.25
CA ALA A 116 1.03 -9.65 -2.63
C ALA A 116 1.91 -8.42 -2.40
N VAL A 117 1.37 -7.22 -2.59
CA VAL A 117 2.11 -5.96 -2.38
C VAL A 117 1.87 -5.48 -0.97
N VAL A 118 2.95 -5.19 -0.23
CA VAL A 118 2.87 -4.63 1.12
C VAL A 118 2.34 -3.21 1.03
N SER A 119 1.20 -2.95 1.68
CA SER A 119 0.59 -1.62 1.73
C SER A 119 0.94 -0.86 3.00
N LYS A 120 1.29 -1.57 4.08
CA LYS A 120 1.71 -0.97 5.35
C LYS A 120 2.49 -1.98 6.19
N VAL A 121 3.54 -1.53 6.84
CA VAL A 121 4.17 -2.26 7.96
C VAL A 121 3.56 -1.74 9.25
N GLU A 122 2.89 -2.60 10.03
CA GLU A 122 2.23 -2.19 11.28
C GLU A 122 3.18 -2.35 12.48
N ASP A 123 3.89 -3.48 12.54
CA ASP A 123 4.87 -3.78 13.57
C ASP A 123 5.86 -4.86 13.08
N ALA A 124 6.74 -5.32 13.98
CA ALA A 124 7.79 -6.30 13.68
C ALA A 124 7.28 -7.65 13.16
N ARG A 125 6.01 -8.00 13.40
CA ARG A 125 5.39 -9.27 13.01
C ARG A 125 4.08 -9.10 12.24
N ARG A 126 3.65 -7.87 11.95
CA ARG A 126 2.39 -7.62 11.28
C ARG A 126 2.50 -6.58 10.18
N ILE A 127 1.97 -6.93 9.02
CA ILE A 127 1.84 -6.03 7.87
C ILE A 127 0.44 -6.10 7.27
N ARG A 128 0.17 -5.18 6.34
CA ARG A 128 -0.99 -5.17 5.47
C ARG A 128 -0.55 -5.40 4.04
N VAL A 129 -1.33 -6.15 3.27
CA VAL A 129 -1.06 -6.42 1.86
C VAL A 129 -2.28 -6.19 0.96
N ASN A 130 -2.00 -5.81 -0.28
CA ASN A 130 -2.96 -5.74 -1.37
C ASN A 130 -2.64 -6.88 -2.36
N HIS A 131 -3.66 -7.60 -2.81
CA HIS A 131 -3.47 -8.71 -3.75
C HIS A 131 -4.76 -9.04 -4.51
N ALA A 132 -4.61 -9.75 -5.62
CA ALA A 132 -5.72 -10.23 -6.43
C ALA A 132 -5.71 -11.76 -6.56
N ASN A 133 -6.88 -12.33 -6.80
CA ASN A 133 -7.09 -13.75 -7.07
C ASN A 133 -6.60 -14.70 -5.96
N TRP A 134 -6.55 -14.25 -4.70
CA TRP A 134 -6.52 -15.17 -3.56
C TRP A 134 -7.85 -15.89 -3.45
N HIS A 135 -8.93 -15.10 -3.45
CA HIS A 135 -10.25 -15.55 -3.87
C HIS A 135 -10.40 -15.34 -5.36
N ARG A 136 -10.89 -16.37 -6.05
CA ARG A 136 -11.01 -16.37 -7.51
C ARG A 136 -11.65 -15.08 -8.02
N ASN A 137 -10.93 -14.38 -8.89
CA ASN A 137 -11.36 -13.15 -9.57
C ASN A 137 -11.73 -11.98 -8.63
N LYS A 138 -11.18 -11.93 -7.41
CA LYS A 138 -11.39 -10.84 -6.45
C LYS A 138 -10.09 -10.12 -6.12
N ILE A 139 -10.19 -8.82 -5.91
CA ILE A 139 -9.15 -8.00 -5.27
C ILE A 139 -9.43 -7.93 -3.78
N SER A 140 -8.37 -7.97 -2.96
CA SER A 140 -8.43 -7.75 -1.51
C SER A 140 -7.38 -6.72 -1.14
N LEU A 141 -7.80 -5.68 -0.42
CA LEU A 141 -6.97 -4.53 -0.05
C LEU A 141 -6.83 -4.47 1.47
N GLY A 142 -5.63 -4.18 1.96
CA GLY A 142 -5.37 -4.03 3.40
C GLY A 142 -5.53 -5.32 4.20
N MET A 143 -5.31 -6.48 3.59
CA MET A 143 -5.42 -7.78 4.28
C MET A 143 -4.25 -7.94 5.24
N ALA A 144 -4.51 -8.35 6.48
CA ALA A 144 -3.45 -8.56 7.45
C ALA A 144 -2.59 -9.79 7.12
N VAL A 145 -1.29 -9.67 7.34
CA VAL A 145 -0.35 -10.80 7.36
C VAL A 145 0.41 -10.77 8.66
N ILE A 146 0.51 -11.93 9.32
CA ILE A 146 1.23 -12.10 10.57
C ILE A 146 2.40 -13.06 10.35
N ASP A 147 3.60 -12.66 10.75
CA ASP A 147 4.76 -13.54 10.84
C ASP A 147 4.63 -14.50 12.03
N VAL A 148 4.57 -15.79 11.71
CA VAL A 148 4.51 -16.89 12.67
C VAL A 148 5.78 -17.74 12.63
N SER A 149 6.84 -17.27 11.98
CA SER A 149 8.15 -17.91 12.00
C SER A 149 8.75 -17.84 13.41
N GLU A 150 9.48 -18.90 13.76
CA GLU A 150 10.20 -18.98 15.03
C GLU A 150 11.27 -17.89 15.14
N LYS A 151 11.90 -17.54 14.01
CA LYS A 151 13.06 -16.64 13.94
C LYS A 151 12.70 -15.17 13.71
N ASN A 152 11.43 -14.83 13.55
CA ASN A 152 11.00 -13.49 13.15
C ASN A 152 11.58 -13.04 11.80
N ASP A 153 11.70 -13.97 10.85
CA ASP A 153 12.36 -13.77 9.56
C ASP A 153 11.39 -13.82 8.38
N TRP A 154 10.09 -13.72 8.67
CA TRP A 154 8.99 -13.75 7.70
C TRP A 154 8.93 -15.03 6.84
N SER A 155 9.69 -16.08 7.17
CA SER A 155 9.73 -17.31 6.38
C SER A 155 8.41 -18.10 6.43
N ALA A 156 7.58 -17.88 7.44
CA ALA A 156 6.31 -18.54 7.67
C ALA A 156 5.25 -17.52 8.13
N VAL A 157 4.19 -17.32 7.34
CA VAL A 157 3.17 -16.30 7.63
C VAL A 157 1.76 -16.88 7.65
N ARG A 158 0.84 -16.21 8.34
CA ARG A 158 -0.60 -16.38 8.13
C ARG A 158 -1.17 -15.16 7.44
N LEU A 159 -1.93 -15.37 6.37
CA LEU A 159 -2.63 -14.32 5.63
C LEU A 159 -4.11 -14.35 5.95
N GLU A 160 -4.67 -13.20 6.30
CA GLU A 160 -6.10 -12.95 6.44
C GLU A 160 -6.79 -13.24 5.09
N SER A 161 -7.48 -14.37 5.01
CA SER A 161 -8.15 -14.80 3.78
C SER A 161 -9.54 -14.19 3.69
N TYR A 162 -10.21 -14.00 4.82
CA TYR A 162 -11.44 -13.22 4.94
C TYR A 162 -11.25 -12.24 6.11
N PRO A 163 -11.95 -11.10 6.15
CA PRO A 163 -11.87 -10.19 7.29
C PRO A 163 -12.06 -10.93 8.62
N GLY A 164 -11.06 -10.83 9.50
CA GLY A 164 -11.01 -11.50 10.80
C GLY A 164 -10.58 -12.97 10.79
N ALA A 165 -10.35 -13.60 9.62
CA ALA A 165 -10.05 -15.02 9.51
C ALA A 165 -8.72 -15.28 8.76
N PHE A 166 -7.75 -15.81 9.49
CA PHE A 166 -6.44 -16.19 8.98
C PHE A 166 -6.45 -17.59 8.37
N GLY A 167 -5.78 -17.72 7.22
CA GLY A 167 -5.53 -19.01 6.59
C GLY A 167 -4.50 -19.86 7.33
N ARG A 168 -4.06 -20.93 6.65
CA ARG A 168 -2.97 -21.78 7.15
C ARG A 168 -1.64 -21.02 7.21
N VAL A 169 -0.60 -21.70 7.65
CA VAL A 169 0.78 -21.19 7.52
C VAL A 169 1.22 -21.30 6.06
N TYR A 170 1.73 -20.21 5.50
CA TYR A 170 2.24 -20.12 4.15
C TYR A 170 3.75 -19.81 4.18
N PRO A 171 4.57 -20.59 3.46
CA PRO A 171 5.99 -20.28 3.32
C PRO A 171 6.21 -19.09 2.39
N VAL A 172 7.07 -18.16 2.78
CA VAL A 172 7.42 -16.95 2.01
C VAL A 172 8.91 -16.96 1.72
N LYS A 173 9.29 -16.53 0.50
CA LYS A 173 10.70 -16.42 0.09
C LYS A 173 11.33 -15.12 0.56
N GLY A 174 10.55 -14.04 0.66
CA GLY A 174 10.98 -12.73 1.08
C GLY A 174 10.18 -11.65 0.36
N PHE A 175 10.78 -10.46 0.26
CA PHE A 175 10.18 -9.27 -0.32
C PHE A 175 11.05 -8.75 -1.47
N ILE A 176 10.41 -8.27 -2.53
CA ILE A 176 11.06 -7.75 -3.74
C ILE A 176 10.66 -6.28 -3.88
N THR A 177 11.62 -5.37 -4.01
CA THR A 177 11.34 -3.94 -4.24
C THR A 177 11.61 -3.57 -5.69
N ALA A 178 11.07 -2.44 -6.15
CA ALA A 178 11.34 -1.92 -7.49
C ALA A 178 12.74 -1.26 -7.61
N GLU A 179 13.48 -1.19 -6.52
CA GLU A 179 14.85 -0.70 -6.50
C GLU A 179 15.78 -1.67 -7.24
N PRO A 180 16.82 -1.17 -7.94
CA PRO A 180 17.81 -2.02 -8.57
C PRO A 180 18.41 -3.04 -7.60
N GLY A 181 18.64 -4.27 -8.06
CA GLY A 181 19.30 -5.28 -7.23
C GLY A 181 20.75 -4.89 -6.91
N ASN A 182 21.12 -4.91 -5.64
CA ASN A 182 22.53 -4.85 -5.25
C ASN A 182 23.20 -6.17 -5.66
N SER A 183 24.16 -6.09 -6.57
CA SER A 183 24.95 -7.21 -7.10
C SER A 183 25.91 -7.79 -6.06
#